data_AF-A0A7S1RHS6-F1
#
_entry.id   AF-A0A7S1RHS6-F1
#
_cell.length_a   1.000
_cell.length_b   1.000
_cell.length_c   1.000
_cell.angle_alpha   90.00
_cell.angle_beta   90.00
_cell.angle_gamma   90.00
#
_symmetry.space_group_name_H-M   'P 1'
#
loop_
_entity.id
_entity.type
_entity.pdbx_description
1 polymer ?
#
loop_
_entity_poly.entity_id
_entity_poly.type
_entity_poly.pdbx_seq_one_letter_code
_entity_poly.pdbx_strand_id
1 'polypeptide(L)'
;IALLLLALGALSWSLAGGNADYSDAFHQSLWISYGLFVDIGTQTGLPASDPIEVRAVAVLFSVCGFVFNLAVLGLVVDLIRGKLQHWKQERSRIVANGHVLVLGWGDKSLFLLSELLCSENKEEAASRSRLCCRRQ
;
A
#
# COMPACT_ATOMS: atom_id res chain seq x y z
N ILE A 1 12.20 -2.73 -14.83
CA ILE A 1 10.85 -2.68 -15.44
C ILE A 1 10.36 -1.24 -15.53
N ALA A 2 10.21 -0.51 -14.43
CA ALA A 2 9.80 0.91 -14.46
C ALA A 2 10.67 1.80 -15.37
N LEU A 3 12.02 1.68 -15.29
CA LEU A 3 12.94 2.42 -16.16
C LEU A 3 12.79 2.07 -17.65
N LEU A 4 12.45 0.82 -17.96
CA LEU A 4 12.22 0.36 -19.33
C LEU A 4 10.92 0.97 -19.87
N LEU A 5 9.86 0.99 -19.06
CA LEU A 5 8.60 1.66 -19.41
C LEU A 5 8.79 3.16 -19.62
N LEU A 6 9.58 3.83 -18.77
CA LEU A 6 9.92 5.25 -18.94
C LEU A 6 10.71 5.51 -20.23
N ALA A 7 11.69 4.67 -20.55
CA ALA A 7 12.45 4.79 -21.80
C ALA A 7 11.58 4.56 -23.03
N LEU A 8 10.66 3.58 -22.99
CA LEU A 8 9.69 3.34 -24.06
C LEU A 8 8.69 4.50 -24.20
N GLY A 9 8.24 5.08 -23.09
CA GLY A 9 7.42 6.28 -23.08
C GLY A 9 8.13 7.45 -23.76
N ALA A 10 9.37 7.74 -23.37
CA ALA A 10 10.16 8.82 -23.95
C ALA A 10 10.45 8.59 -25.45
N LEU A 11 10.72 7.35 -25.84
CA LEU A 11 10.89 6.97 -27.24
C LEU A 11 9.58 7.15 -28.02
N SER A 12 8.45 6.70 -27.48
CA SER A 12 7.14 6.82 -28.11
C SER A 12 6.71 8.28 -28.28
N TRP A 13 7.04 9.15 -27.31
CA TRP A 13 6.79 10.59 -27.39
C TRP A 13 7.67 11.28 -28.43
N SER A 14 8.95 10.91 -28.48
CA SER A 14 9.90 11.40 -29.49
C SER A 14 9.49 10.98 -30.92
N LEU A 15 8.99 9.75 -31.09
CA LEU A 15 8.47 9.23 -32.37
C LEU A 15 7.18 9.92 -32.82
N ALA A 16 6.31 10.32 -31.87
CA ALA A 16 5.06 11.01 -32.18
C ALA A 16 5.26 12.48 -32.60
N GLY A 17 6.49 12.99 -32.60
CA GLY A 17 6.82 14.35 -33.06
C GLY A 17 6.56 15.46 -32.04
N GLY A 18 6.28 15.11 -30.78
CA GLY A 18 6.04 16.06 -29.70
C GLY A 18 4.74 16.87 -29.87
N ASN A 19 4.58 17.87 -29.01
CA ASN A 19 3.42 18.76 -28.97
C ASN A 19 3.87 20.22 -28.77
N ALA A 20 2.97 21.19 -28.95
CA ALA A 20 3.21 22.62 -28.75
C ALA A 20 3.81 22.94 -27.37
N ASP A 21 3.38 22.22 -26.32
CA ASP A 21 3.86 22.41 -24.95
C ASP A 21 5.11 21.57 -24.60
N TYR A 22 5.28 20.42 -25.26
CA TYR A 22 6.36 19.46 -24.99
C TYR A 22 7.05 19.04 -26.29
N SER A 23 8.18 19.68 -26.58
CA SER A 23 8.99 19.39 -27.78
C SER A 23 9.63 18.00 -27.74
N ASP A 24 10.20 17.61 -28.88
CA ASP A 24 10.97 16.38 -29.10
C ASP A 24 12.30 16.31 -28.31
N ALA A 25 12.70 17.41 -27.65
CA ALA A 25 13.90 17.45 -26.83
C ALA A 25 13.86 16.36 -25.75
N PHE A 26 14.97 15.63 -25.59
CA PHE A 26 15.07 14.49 -24.67
C PHE A 26 14.59 14.81 -23.25
N HIS A 27 14.96 16.00 -22.73
CA HIS A 27 14.55 16.43 -21.40
C HIS A 27 13.03 16.58 -21.28
N GLN A 28 12.37 17.15 -22.29
CA GLN A 28 10.92 17.34 -22.29
C GLN A 28 10.18 16.02 -22.49
N SER A 29 10.67 15.18 -23.40
CA SER A 29 10.14 13.82 -23.62
C SER A 29 10.24 12.93 -22.39
N LEU A 30 11.35 13.03 -21.64
CA LEU A 30 11.52 12.31 -20.38
C LEU A 30 10.60 12.87 -19.29
N TRP A 31 10.47 14.19 -19.20
CA TRP A 31 9.58 14.86 -18.24
C TRP A 31 8.11 14.46 -18.43
N ILE A 32 7.60 14.56 -19.66
CA ILE A 32 6.21 14.22 -19.96
C ILE A 32 5.93 12.72 -19.80
N SER A 33 6.88 11.87 -20.19
CA SER A 33 6.77 10.42 -19.98
C SER A 33 6.77 10.06 -18.50
N TYR A 34 7.59 10.73 -17.69
CA TYR A 34 7.54 10.57 -16.24
C TYR A 34 6.19 11.02 -15.66
N GLY A 35 5.68 12.18 -16.10
CA GLY A 35 4.37 12.69 -15.69
C GLY A 35 3.24 11.71 -16.03
N LEU A 36 3.15 11.26 -17.28
CA LEU A 36 2.13 10.31 -17.73
C LEU A 36 2.24 8.93 -17.05
N PHE A 37 3.44 8.55 -16.60
CA PHE A 37 3.69 7.29 -15.90
C PHE A 37 3.28 7.35 -14.43
N VAL A 38 3.60 8.44 -13.73
CA VAL A 38 3.33 8.59 -12.29
C VAL A 38 1.92 9.12 -12.03
N ASP A 39 1.44 10.03 -12.87
CA ASP A 39 0.14 10.67 -12.76
C ASP A 39 -0.66 10.57 -14.07
N ILE A 40 -1.67 9.69 -14.05
CA ILE A 40 -2.60 9.45 -15.15
C ILE A 40 -3.43 10.69 -15.49
N GLY A 41 -3.56 11.64 -14.56
CA GLY A 41 -4.23 12.92 -14.80
C GLY A 41 -3.52 13.76 -15.85
N THR A 42 -2.21 13.60 -16.03
CA THR A 42 -1.38 14.39 -16.95
C THR A 42 -1.87 14.33 -18.41
N GLN A 43 -2.49 13.23 -18.85
CA GLN A 43 -3.03 13.09 -20.21
C GLN A 43 -4.19 14.07 -20.50
N THR A 44 -4.90 14.54 -19.47
CA THR A 44 -6.02 15.51 -19.61
C THR A 44 -5.55 16.95 -19.75
N GLY A 45 -4.27 17.22 -19.45
CA GLY A 45 -3.63 18.51 -19.67
C GLY A 45 -3.26 18.78 -21.12
N LEU A 46 -3.34 17.77 -22.00
CA LEU A 46 -2.99 17.92 -23.41
C LEU A 46 -4.13 18.62 -24.19
N PRO A 47 -3.83 19.67 -24.98
CA PRO A 47 -4.83 20.38 -25.77
C PRO A 47 -5.63 19.47 -26.72
N ALA A 48 -6.93 19.76 -26.86
CA ALA A 48 -7.80 18.99 -27.76
C ALA A 48 -7.47 19.19 -29.25
N SER A 49 -6.70 20.24 -29.59
CA SER A 49 -6.23 20.56 -30.94
C SER A 49 -5.09 19.68 -31.43
N ASP A 50 -4.52 18.84 -30.56
CA ASP A 50 -3.31 18.08 -30.87
C ASP A 50 -3.59 16.89 -31.79
N PRO A 51 -2.55 16.43 -32.52
CA PRO A 51 -2.66 15.26 -33.38
C PRO A 51 -3.19 14.06 -32.60
N ILE A 52 -4.11 13.32 -33.24
CA ILE A 52 -4.74 12.16 -32.62
C ILE A 52 -3.72 11.07 -32.24
N GLU A 53 -2.57 11.03 -32.94
CA GLU A 53 -1.46 10.10 -32.68
C GLU A 53 -0.82 10.36 -31.31
N VAL A 54 -0.50 11.61 -30.99
CA VAL A 54 0.08 12.01 -29.68
C VAL A 54 -0.89 11.68 -28.55
N ARG A 55 -2.19 11.93 -28.77
CA ARG A 55 -3.24 11.64 -27.79
C ARG A 55 -3.41 10.14 -27.55
N ALA A 56 -3.41 9.33 -28.60
CA ALA A 56 -3.51 7.89 -28.49
C ALA A 56 -2.32 7.29 -27.72
N VAL A 57 -1.10 7.78 -28.01
CA VAL A 57 0.11 7.38 -27.28
C VAL A 57 0.02 7.77 -25.80
N ALA A 58 -0.39 9.00 -25.50
CA ALA A 58 -0.55 9.47 -24.12
C ALA A 58 -1.55 8.61 -23.34
N VAL A 59 -2.71 8.32 -23.91
CA VAL A 59 -3.76 7.51 -23.26
C VAL A 59 -3.30 6.08 -23.03
N LEU A 60 -2.74 5.42 -24.05
CA LEU A 60 -2.24 4.05 -23.94
C LEU A 60 -1.14 3.94 -22.88
N PHE A 61 -0.23 4.90 -22.88
CA PHE A 61 0.88 4.93 -21.94
C PHE A 61 0.39 5.18 -20.50
N SER A 62 -0.55 6.11 -20.29
CA SER A 62 -1.15 6.35 -18.98
C SER A 62 -1.93 5.15 -18.43
N VAL A 63 -2.67 4.42 -19.28
CA VAL A 63 -3.35 3.19 -18.85
C VAL A 63 -2.35 2.11 -18.44
N CYS A 64 -1.27 1.94 -19.20
CA CYS A 64 -0.21 0.99 -18.85
C CYS A 64 0.50 1.37 -17.55
N GLY A 65 0.82 2.67 -17.37
CA GLY A 65 1.40 3.21 -16.15
C GLY A 65 0.50 2.99 -14.93
N PHE A 66 -0.82 3.18 -15.08
CA PHE A 66 -1.77 2.95 -13.99
C PHE A 66 -1.77 1.53 -13.47
N VAL A 67 -1.88 0.56 -14.37
CA VAL A 67 -1.90 -0.86 -13.99
C VAL A 67 -0.60 -1.25 -13.28
N PHE A 68 0.54 -0.75 -13.77
CA PHE A 68 1.83 -0.97 -13.13
C PHE A 68 1.91 -0.35 -11.72
N ASN A 69 1.50 0.91 -11.56
CA ASN A 69 1.52 1.59 -10.26
C ASN A 69 0.58 0.92 -9.25
N LEU A 70 -0.59 0.45 -9.68
CA LEU A 70 -1.51 -0.32 -8.83
C LEU A 70 -0.88 -1.63 -8.35
N ALA A 71 -0.20 -2.36 -9.24
CA ALA A 71 0.48 -3.59 -8.87
C ALA A 71 1.62 -3.33 -7.87
N VAL A 72 2.43 -2.30 -8.09
CA VAL A 72 3.50 -1.91 -7.17
C VAL A 72 2.93 -1.49 -5.81
N LEU A 73 1.87 -0.68 -5.79
CA LEU A 73 1.19 -0.27 -4.56
C LEU A 73 0.68 -1.50 -3.79
N GLY A 74 0.09 -2.47 -4.48
CA GLY A 74 -0.35 -3.74 -3.89
C GLY A 74 0.78 -4.48 -3.19
N LEU A 75 1.92 -4.66 -3.88
CA LEU A 75 3.11 -5.29 -3.30
C LEU A 75 3.65 -4.52 -2.08
N VAL A 76 3.68 -3.19 -2.16
CA VAL A 76 4.12 -2.34 -1.04
C VAL A 76 3.19 -2.51 0.16
N VAL A 77 1.88 -2.55 -0.05
CA VAL A 77 0.89 -2.78 1.01
C VAL A 77 1.10 -4.16 1.65
N ASP A 78 1.37 -5.19 0.87
CA ASP A 78 1.63 -6.54 1.39
C ASP A 78 2.92 -6.61 2.21
N LEU A 79 3.97 -5.90 1.79
CA LEU A 79 5.21 -5.78 2.56
C LEU A 79 4.97 -5.08 3.90
N ILE A 80 4.18 -4.00 3.91
CA ILE A 80 3.82 -3.27 5.13
C ILE A 80 3.00 -4.17 6.05
N ARG A 81 2.00 -4.88 5.52
CA ARG A 81 1.20 -5.85 6.28
C ARG A 81 2.07 -6.95 6.87
N GLY A 82 3.01 -7.48 6.11
CA GLY A 82 3.95 -8.50 6.57
C GLY A 82 4.83 -8.00 7.72
N LYS A 83 5.38 -6.78 7.62
CA LYS A 83 6.15 -6.15 8.70
C LYS A 83 5.29 -5.92 9.94
N LEU A 84 4.06 -5.43 9.79
CA LEU A 84 3.14 -5.22 10.90
C LEU A 84 2.79 -6.53 11.61
N GLN A 85 2.53 -7.60 10.86
CA GLN A 85 2.24 -8.92 11.43
C GLN A 85 3.45 -9.52 12.15
N HIS A 86 4.66 -9.38 11.59
CA HIS A 86 5.89 -9.84 12.23
C HIS A 86 6.10 -9.15 13.58
N TRP A 87 5.91 -7.82 13.64
CA TRP A 87 6.03 -7.07 14.89
C TRP A 87 4.94 -7.45 15.90
N LYS A 88 3.71 -7.68 15.44
CA LYS A 88 2.62 -8.19 16.29
C LYS A 88 2.98 -9.54 16.89
N GLN A 89 3.61 -10.43 16.14
CA GLN A 89 3.98 -11.77 16.61
C GLN A 89 5.19 -11.75 17.56
N GLU A 90 6.25 -11.00 17.25
CA GLU A 90 7.43 -10.92 18.11
C GLU A 90 7.15 -10.24 19.44
N ARG A 91 6.39 -9.14 19.46
CA ARG A 91 5.98 -8.46 20.71
C ARG A 91 4.93 -9.23 21.51
N SER A 92 4.26 -10.22 20.92
CA SER A 92 3.18 -10.98 21.57
C SER A 92 3.61 -12.37 22.06
N ARG A 93 4.83 -12.83 21.77
CA ARG A 93 5.33 -14.11 22.26
C ARG A 93 5.88 -13.96 23.69
N ILE A 94 4.96 -13.83 24.65
CA ILE A 94 5.29 -13.98 26.07
C ILE A 94 5.05 -15.44 26.41
N VAL A 95 6.14 -16.19 26.65
CA VAL A 95 6.06 -17.53 27.23
C VAL A 95 5.72 -17.36 28.71
N ALA A 96 4.44 -17.21 29.02
CA ALA A 96 3.94 -17.26 30.38
C ALA A 96 3.61 -18.72 30.72
N ASN A 97 4.05 -19.23 31.87
CA ASN A 97 3.56 -20.51 32.40
C ASN A 97 2.47 -20.18 33.44
N GLY A 98 1.32 -20.88 33.40
CA GLY A 98 0.20 -20.69 34.34
C GLY A 98 -0.81 -19.58 34.00
N HIS A 99 -1.04 -19.27 32.72
CA HIS A 99 -2.00 -18.25 32.30
C HIS A 99 -3.26 -18.86 31.68
N VAL A 100 -4.41 -18.21 31.88
CA VAL A 100 -5.69 -18.58 31.26
C VAL A 100 -5.76 -17.98 29.84
N LEU A 101 -5.94 -18.83 28.83
CA LEU A 101 -6.01 -18.44 27.43
C LEU A 101 -7.47 -18.33 26.97
N VAL A 102 -7.91 -17.12 26.60
CA VAL A 102 -9.25 -16.88 26.05
C VAL A 102 -9.19 -16.94 24.52
N LEU A 103 -9.67 -18.04 23.93
CA LEU A 103 -9.62 -18.33 22.48
C LEU A 103 -10.91 -17.91 21.75
N GLY A 104 -11.33 -16.66 21.93
CA GLY A 104 -12.49 -16.10 21.22
C GLY A 104 -12.98 -14.79 21.83
N TRP A 105 -13.33 -13.83 20.97
CA TRP A 105 -13.93 -12.56 21.37
C TRP A 105 -15.42 -12.57 21.05
N GLY A 106 -16.25 -12.64 22.06
CA GLY A 106 -17.71 -12.52 21.95
C GLY A 106 -18.27 -11.65 23.07
N ASP A 107 -19.55 -11.30 23.02
CA ASP A 107 -20.15 -10.35 23.98
C ASP A 107 -20.01 -10.80 25.44
N LYS A 108 -19.96 -12.12 25.67
CA LYS A 108 -19.77 -12.72 26.99
C LYS A 108 -18.32 -12.77 27.48
N SER A 109 -17.34 -12.64 26.58
CA SER A 109 -15.92 -12.72 26.94
C SER A 109 -15.44 -11.50 27.73
N LEU A 110 -16.00 -10.30 27.47
CA LEU A 110 -15.70 -9.10 28.26
C LEU A 110 -16.25 -9.21 29.69
N PHE A 111 -17.45 -9.80 29.83
CA PHE A 111 -18.05 -10.06 31.14
C PHE A 111 -17.20 -11.03 31.95
N LEU A 112 -16.81 -12.18 31.37
CA LEU A 112 -15.91 -13.14 32.03
C LEU A 112 -14.55 -12.53 32.39
N LEU A 113 -13.98 -11.67 31.54
CA LEU A 113 -12.74 -10.96 31.86
C LEU A 113 -12.89 -10.05 33.09
N SER A 114 -14.03 -9.35 33.18
CA SER A 114 -14.32 -8.47 34.31
C SER A 114 -14.54 -9.24 35.62
N GLU A 115 -15.15 -10.42 35.55
CA GLU A 115 -15.34 -11.30 36.71
C GLU A 115 -14.01 -11.90 37.20
N LEU A 116 -13.14 -12.37 36.29
CA LEU A 116 -11.82 -12.88 36.64
C LEU A 116 -10.92 -11.82 37.29
N LEU A 117 -10.94 -10.58 36.76
CA LEU A 117 -10.24 -9.45 37.37
C LEU A 117 -10.81 -9.10 38.76
N CYS A 118 -12.13 -9.19 38.94
CA CYS A 118 -12.78 -8.91 40.21
C CYS A 118 -12.51 -10.00 41.26
N SER A 119 -12.41 -11.27 40.87
CA SER A 119 -12.01 -12.36 41.77
C SER A 119 -10.54 -12.27 42.19
N GLU A 120 -9.62 -11.92 41.27
CA GLU A 120 -8.21 -11.73 41.62
C GLU A 120 -7.99 -10.56 42.59
N ASN A 121 -8.69 -9.42 42.41
CA ASN A 121 -8.62 -8.31 43.36
C ASN A 121 -9.13 -8.67 44.77
N LYS A 122 -9.93 -9.74 44.92
CA LYS A 122 -10.34 -10.25 46.23
C LYS A 122 -9.35 -11.26 46.81
N GLU A 123 -8.51 -11.88 45.97
CA GLU A 123 -7.51 -12.89 46.34
C GLU A 123 -6.06 -12.36 46.28
N GLU A 124 -5.86 -11.04 46.22
CA GLU A 124 -4.57 -10.35 46.08
C GLU A 124 -3.61 -10.49 47.29
N ALA A 125 -3.72 -11.59 48.05
CA ALA A 125 -2.69 -12.09 48.96
C ALA A 125 -1.96 -13.35 48.44
N ALA A 126 -2.46 -14.04 47.41
CA ALA A 126 -1.83 -15.30 46.97
C ALA A 126 -1.89 -15.50 45.44
N SER A 127 -0.77 -15.19 44.79
CA SER A 127 -0.37 -15.68 43.45
C SER A 127 -0.91 -14.89 42.24
N ARG A 128 -0.08 -13.92 41.83
CA ARG A 128 -0.12 -13.17 40.57
C ARG A 128 -0.37 -14.08 39.34
N SER A 129 -1.58 -14.11 38.80
CA SER A 129 -1.81 -14.54 37.43
C SER A 129 -1.88 -13.30 36.53
N ARG A 130 -1.04 -13.24 35.49
CA ARG A 130 -1.03 -12.14 34.52
C ARG A 130 -1.80 -12.58 33.29
N LEU A 131 -3.04 -12.12 33.16
CA LEU A 131 -3.90 -12.40 32.01
C LEU A 131 -3.25 -11.89 30.71
N CYS A 132 -2.97 -12.79 29.77
CA CYS A 132 -2.46 -12.44 28.44
C CYS A 132 -3.60 -12.64 27.42
N CYS A 133 -4.19 -11.54 26.99
CA CYS A 133 -5.33 -11.55 26.09
C CYS A 133 -4.87 -11.63 24.62
N ARG A 134 -5.14 -12.75 23.95
CA ARG A 134 -4.79 -12.97 22.53
C ARG A 134 -6.00 -12.67 21.65
N ARG A 135 -6.01 -11.52 20.96
CA ARG A 135 -6.98 -11.24 19.88
C ARG A 135 -6.57 -12.05 18.63
N GLN A 136 -7.31 -13.12 18.37
CA GLN A 136 -7.29 -13.86 17.09
C GLN A 136 -7.78 -12.96 15.96
#